data_AF-A0A535E5S1-F1
#
_entry.id   AF-A0A535E5S1-F1
#
_cell.length_a   1.000
_cell.length_b   1.000
_cell.length_c   1.000
_cell.angle_alpha   90.00
_cell.angle_beta   90.00
_cell.angle_gamma   90.00
#
_symmetry.space_group_name_H-M   'P 1'
#
loop_
_entity.id
_entity.type
_entity.pdbx_description
1 polymer ?
#
loop_
_entity_poly.entity_id
_entity_poly.type
_entity_poly.pdbx_seq_one_letter_code
_entity_poly.pdbx_strand_id
1 'polypeptide(L)'
;MEWWMTATYKSDPVVRVGSRVRVRDADGEDEFAVVAPEDLDTGACRISTVSPLGRALLGRRVGDRVLFRAPGGVMGVTIIGIT
;
A
#
# COMPACT_ATOMS: atom_id res chain seq x y z
N MET A 1 29.03 34.01 0.43
CA MET A 1 28.50 33.25 1.58
C MET A 1 27.48 32.27 1.03
N GLU A 2 27.95 31.10 0.64
CA GLU A 2 27.20 30.11 -0.11
C GLU A 2 26.40 29.23 0.84
N TRP A 3 25.08 29.42 0.87
CA TRP A 3 24.14 28.56 1.56
C TRP A 3 23.47 27.65 0.53
N TRP A 4 24.14 26.57 0.15
CA TRP A 4 23.44 25.43 -0.44
C TRP A 4 23.19 24.43 0.69
N MET A 5 22.00 24.48 1.28
CA MET A 5 21.45 23.28 1.89
C MET A 5 20.57 22.66 0.82
N THR A 6 21.01 21.56 0.23
CA THR A 6 20.08 20.63 -0.43
C THR A 6 19.17 20.09 0.67
N ALA A 7 18.06 20.77 0.91
CA ALA A 7 16.96 20.19 1.67
C ALA A 7 16.44 19.02 0.83
N THR A 8 16.87 17.80 1.16
CA THR A 8 16.32 16.61 0.53
C THR A 8 14.85 16.53 0.95
N TYR A 9 13.95 16.92 0.04
CA TYR A 9 12.51 16.82 0.27
C TYR A 9 12.13 15.34 0.29
N LYS A 10 12.06 14.75 1.49
CA LYS A 10 11.57 13.39 1.68
C LYS A 10 10.05 13.42 1.50
N SER A 11 9.60 13.15 0.28
CA SER A 11 8.17 13.04 -0.01
C SER A 11 7.55 11.89 0.79
N ASP A 12 6.33 12.07 1.28
CA ASP A 12 5.58 10.99 1.93
C ASP A 12 5.43 9.80 0.96
N PRO A 13 5.74 8.57 1.39
CA PRO A 13 5.63 7.42 0.53
C PRO A 13 4.16 7.22 0.11
N VAL A 14 3.97 7.03 -1.20
CA VAL A 14 2.68 6.64 -1.80
C VAL A 14 2.75 5.19 -2.24
N VAL A 15 1.62 4.48 -2.14
CA VAL A 15 1.55 3.10 -2.61
C VAL A 15 1.69 3.06 -4.13
N ARG A 16 2.62 2.23 -4.61
CA ARG A 16 2.88 1.95 -6.02
C ARG A 16 3.21 0.48 -6.22
N VAL A 17 3.31 0.03 -7.46
CA VAL A 17 3.85 -1.30 -7.77
C VAL A 17 5.26 -1.42 -7.17
N GLY A 18 5.51 -2.54 -6.50
CA GLY A 18 6.73 -2.82 -5.75
C GLY A 18 6.70 -2.38 -4.28
N SER A 19 5.69 -1.61 -3.84
CA SER A 19 5.57 -1.22 -2.43
C SER A 19 5.21 -2.41 -1.54
N ARG A 20 5.78 -2.46 -0.33
CA ARG A 20 5.19 -3.19 0.79
C ARG A 20 4.27 -2.28 1.56
N VAL A 21 3.03 -2.71 1.73
CA VAL A 21 1.99 -1.94 2.41
C VAL A 21 1.55 -2.71 3.64
N ARG A 22 1.67 -2.08 4.80
CA ARG A 22 1.08 -2.56 6.05
C ARG A 22 -0.26 -1.91 6.25
N VAL A 23 -1.26 -2.74 6.53
CA VAL A 23 -2.62 -2.29 6.78
C VAL A 23 -3.11 -2.83 8.12
N ARG A 24 -4.05 -2.12 8.74
CA ARG A 24 -4.73 -2.53 9.97
C ARG A 24 -6.24 -2.50 9.81
N ASP A 25 -6.89 -3.54 10.31
CA ASP A 25 -8.34 -3.67 10.39
C ASP A 25 -8.77 -4.02 11.84
N ALA A 26 -10.01 -4.47 12.03
CA ALA A 26 -10.51 -4.96 13.32
C ALA A 26 -9.86 -6.28 13.77
N ASP A 27 -9.50 -7.17 12.83
CA ASP A 27 -8.90 -8.47 13.12
C ASP A 27 -7.39 -8.38 13.38
N GLY A 28 -6.68 -7.42 12.76
CA GLY A 28 -5.27 -7.24 13.06
C GLY A 28 -4.50 -6.41 12.05
N GLU A 29 -3.21 -6.71 11.93
CA GLU A 29 -2.30 -6.09 10.97
C GLU A 29 -1.82 -7.12 9.96
N ASP A 30 -1.80 -6.71 8.69
CA ASP A 30 -1.30 -7.51 7.58
C ASP A 30 -0.32 -6.69 6.75
N GLU A 31 0.66 -7.38 6.16
CA GLU A 31 1.63 -6.80 5.23
C GLU A 31 1.50 -7.46 3.86
N PHE A 32 1.38 -6.63 2.82
CA PHE A 32 1.25 -7.08 1.44
C PHE A 32 2.27 -6.42 0.52
N ALA A 33 2.80 -7.18 -0.43
CA ALA A 33 3.54 -6.61 -1.56
C ALA A 33 2.58 -6.29 -2.72
N VAL A 34 2.55 -5.04 -3.16
CA VAL A 34 1.73 -4.62 -4.31
C VAL A 34 2.49 -4.93 -5.59
N VAL A 35 1.93 -5.79 -6.43
CA VAL A 35 2.59 -6.31 -7.63
C VAL A 35 1.77 -6.08 -8.90
N ALA A 36 2.42 -6.11 -10.07
CA ALA A 36 1.72 -6.17 -11.34
C ALA A 36 1.00 -7.53 -11.48
N PRO A 37 -0.06 -7.65 -12.31
CA PRO A 37 -0.77 -8.91 -12.50
C PRO A 37 0.11 -10.04 -13.05
N GLU A 38 1.18 -9.72 -13.79
CA GLU A 38 2.14 -10.68 -14.35
C GLU A 38 3.12 -11.24 -13.31
N ASP A 39 3.34 -10.54 -12.19
CA ASP A 39 4.31 -10.88 -11.14
C ASP A 39 3.69 -11.67 -9.97
N LEU A 40 2.63 -12.43 -10.22
CA LEU A 40 1.98 -13.26 -9.19
C LEU A 40 2.70 -14.62 -9.03
N ASP A 41 3.90 -14.64 -8.43
CA ASP A 41 4.53 -15.89 -7.97
C ASP A 41 4.04 -16.33 -6.59
N THR A 42 4.21 -17.62 -6.31
CA THR A 42 3.71 -18.37 -5.15
C THR A 42 4.42 -18.10 -3.80
N GLY A 43 5.08 -16.96 -3.62
CA GLY A 43 6.11 -16.80 -2.57
C GLY A 43 5.93 -15.73 -1.49
N ALA A 44 4.85 -14.94 -1.47
CA ALA A 44 4.59 -13.95 -0.41
C ALA A 44 3.11 -13.55 -0.40
N CYS A 45 2.64 -12.90 0.67
CA CYS A 45 1.36 -12.18 0.69
C CYS A 45 1.39 -11.04 -0.36
N ARG A 46 1.14 -11.38 -1.64
CA ARG A 46 1.13 -10.46 -2.78
C ARG A 46 -0.30 -10.04 -3.09
N ILE A 47 -0.46 -8.76 -3.42
CA ILE A 47 -1.72 -8.18 -3.89
C ILE A 47 -1.47 -7.59 -5.27
N SER A 48 -2.16 -8.13 -6.27
CA SER A 48 -2.09 -7.54 -7.61
C SER A 48 -2.83 -6.20 -7.65
N THR A 49 -2.29 -5.26 -8.43
CA THR A 49 -2.95 -3.98 -8.76
C THR A 49 -4.32 -4.12 -9.42
N VAL A 50 -4.67 -5.29 -9.97
CA VAL A 50 -6.02 -5.51 -10.54
C VAL A 50 -7.01 -6.09 -9.53
N SER A 51 -6.56 -6.53 -8.36
CA SER A 51 -7.44 -7.00 -7.29
C SER A 51 -8.22 -5.86 -6.64
N PRO A 52 -9.37 -6.12 -5.99
CA PRO A 52 -10.16 -5.08 -5.34
C PRO A 52 -9.38 -4.26 -4.32
N LEU A 53 -8.59 -4.93 -3.46
CA LEU A 53 -7.75 -4.26 -2.47
C LEU A 53 -6.57 -3.53 -3.12
N GLY A 54 -5.88 -4.15 -4.09
CA GLY A 54 -4.76 -3.51 -4.79
C GLY A 54 -5.16 -2.22 -5.50
N ARG A 55 -6.31 -2.21 -6.19
CA ARG A 55 -6.87 -1.00 -6.80
C ARG A 55 -7.17 0.09 -5.77
N ALA A 56 -7.71 -0.29 -4.62
CA ALA A 56 -8.06 0.63 -3.56
C ALA A 56 -6.82 1.25 -2.87
N LEU A 57 -5.69 0.52 -2.84
CA LEU A 57 -4.46 0.97 -2.20
C LEU A 57 -3.61 1.90 -3.08
N LEU A 58 -3.62 1.74 -4.41
CA LEU A 58 -2.77 2.52 -5.31
C LEU A 58 -2.92 4.04 -5.11
N GLY A 59 -1.80 4.74 -5.00
CA GLY A 59 -1.74 6.19 -4.83
C GLY A 59 -2.13 6.70 -3.43
N ARG A 60 -2.52 5.81 -2.51
CA ARG A 60 -2.87 6.14 -1.13
C ARG A 60 -1.60 6.28 -0.27
N ARG A 61 -1.76 6.87 0.90
CA ARG A 61 -0.66 7.17 1.85
C ARG A 61 -0.92 6.54 3.21
N VAL A 62 0.11 6.51 4.05
CA VAL A 62 -0.05 6.15 5.47
C VAL A 62 -1.09 7.07 6.11
N GLY A 63 -2.01 6.49 6.88
CA GLY A 63 -3.15 7.15 7.50
C GLY A 63 -4.44 7.09 6.66
N ASP A 64 -4.37 6.80 5.37
CA ASP A 64 -5.58 6.63 4.56
C ASP A 64 -6.34 5.36 4.94
N ARG A 65 -7.66 5.49 5.08
CA ARG A 65 -8.58 4.36 5.11
C ARG A 65 -9.09 4.08 3.71
N VAL A 66 -9.15 2.80 3.33
CA VAL A 66 -9.67 2.34 2.03
C VAL A 66 -10.75 1.30 2.25
N LEU A 67 -11.74 1.30 1.36
CA LEU A 67 -12.82 0.31 1.34
C LEU A 67 -12.71 -0.50 0.05
N PHE A 68 -12.96 -1.80 0.13
CA PHE A 68 -12.92 -2.69 -1.02
C PHE A 68 -13.93 -3.83 -0.86
N ARG A 69 -14.31 -4.44 -1.99
CA ARG A 69 -15.19 -5.61 -1.98
C ARG A 69 -14.37 -6.89 -1.84
N ALA A 70 -14.77 -7.72 -0.89
CA ALA A 70 -14.29 -9.09 -0.69
C ALA A 70 -15.50 -10.05 -0.73
N PRO A 71 -15.29 -11.38 -0.81
CA PRO A 71 -16.39 -12.36 -0.82
C PRO A 71 -17.35 -12.24 0.39
N GLY A 72 -16.84 -11.81 1.55
CA GLY A 72 -17.62 -11.57 2.77
C GLY A 72 -18.34 -10.22 2.84
N GLY A 73 -18.24 -9.38 1.80
CA GLY A 73 -18.84 -8.04 1.76
C GLY A 73 -17.83 -6.91 1.60
N VAL A 74 -18.24 -5.69 1.95
CA VAL A 74 -17.35 -4.52 1.93
C VAL A 74 -16.47 -4.56 3.18
N MET A 75 -15.17 -4.62 2.98
CA MET A 75 -14.16 -4.56 4.03
C MET A 75 -13.43 -3.22 3.99
N GLY A 76 -12.85 -2.82 5.12
CA GLY A 76 -12.13 -1.56 5.23
C GLY A 76 -10.86 -1.69 6.06
N VAL A 77 -9.76 -1.17 5.52
CA VAL A 77 -8.45 -1.21 6.16
C VAL A 77 -7.81 0.17 6.19
N THR A 78 -6.95 0.42 7.17
CA THR A 78 -6.17 1.66 7.30
C THR A 78 -4.71 1.38 6.98
N ILE A 79 -4.10 2.21 6.14
CA ILE A 79 -2.68 2.06 5.81
C ILE A 79 -1.84 2.58 6.98
N ILE A 80 -1.00 1.73 7.56
CA ILE A 80 -0.16 2.07 8.72
C ILE A 80 1.34 2.14 8.37
N GLY A 81 1.73 1.66 7.18
CA GLY A 81 3.11 1.75 6.71
C GLY A 81 3.26 1.46 5.22
N ILE A 82 4.23 2.12 4.59
CA ILE A 82 4.61 1.90 3.19
C ILE A 82 6.14 1.86 3.13
N THR A 83 6.70 0.77 2.59
CA THR A 83 8.14 0.59 2.36
C THR A 83 8.44 0.32 0.89
#